data_AF-A0AAN8GSF2-F1
#
_entry.id   AF-A0AAN8GSF2-F1
#
_cell.length_a   1.000
_cell.length_b   1.000
_cell.length_c   1.000
_cell.angle_alpha   90.00
_cell.angle_beta   90.00
_cell.angle_gamma   90.00
#
_symmetry.space_group_name_H-M   'P 1'
#
loop_
_entity.id
_entity.type
_entity.pdbx_description
1 polymer ?
#
loop_
_entity_poly.entity_id
_entity_poly.type
_entity_poly.pdbx_seq_one_letter_code
_entity_poly.pdbx_strand_id
1 'polypeptide(L)'
;MYIPVCWFPDNTAGIVTRRSGFQRRLQEVYVLPVVVEDSGYPAQSSTSTFTIRVCSCGAGGSLLACSAEAVFLPAGLSTGALMAVLLCVALLIGRPNLFIYVIKM
;
A
#
# COMPACT_ATOMS: atom_id res chain seq x y z
N MET A 1 -3.71 1.51 -28.23
CA MET A 1 -4.42 2.20 -27.13
C MET A 1 -3.52 2.11 -25.91
N TYR A 2 -2.88 3.22 -25.56
CA TYR A 2 -1.72 3.28 -24.67
C TYR A 2 -2.19 3.26 -23.21
N ILE A 3 -1.68 2.32 -22.40
CA ILE A 3 -1.92 2.35 -20.95
C ILE A 3 -0.83 3.24 -20.37
N PRO A 4 -1.17 4.33 -19.69
CA PRO A 4 -0.17 5.14 -19.03
C PRO A 4 0.32 4.36 -17.81
N VAL A 5 1.54 3.81 -17.92
CA VAL A 5 2.40 3.68 -16.74
C VAL A 5 2.55 5.08 -16.20
N CYS A 6 2.02 5.36 -15.00
CA CYS A 6 2.05 6.72 -14.44
C CYS A 6 3.50 7.24 -14.52
N TRP A 7 3.70 8.36 -15.21
CA TRP A 7 5.03 8.81 -15.57
C TRP A 7 5.74 9.32 -14.32
N PHE A 8 6.75 8.58 -13.87
CA PHE A 8 7.71 9.09 -12.90
C PHE A 8 8.86 9.75 -13.66
N PRO A 9 9.20 11.01 -13.34
CA PRO A 9 10.21 11.76 -14.09
C PRO A 9 11.63 11.18 -14.01
N ASP A 10 11.91 10.23 -13.09
CA ASP A 10 13.27 9.74 -12.80
C ASP A 10 13.44 8.22 -12.98
N ASN A 11 12.98 7.66 -14.12
CA ASN A 11 13.13 6.22 -14.38
C ASN A 11 14.30 5.92 -15.32
N THR A 12 15.24 5.08 -14.88
CA THR A 12 16.38 4.61 -15.69
C THR A 12 16.02 3.41 -16.59
N ALA A 13 14.85 2.80 -16.41
CA ALA A 13 14.38 1.65 -17.16
C ALA A 13 12.86 1.69 -17.40
N GLY A 14 12.41 1.18 -18.54
CA GLY A 14 10.99 1.11 -18.94
C GLY A 14 10.53 -0.33 -19.21
N ILE A 15 9.27 -0.62 -18.93
CA ILE A 15 8.65 -1.94 -19.13
C ILE A 15 7.68 -1.84 -20.29
N VAL A 16 7.85 -2.70 -21.30
CA VAL A 16 6.94 -2.79 -22.45
C VAL A 16 6.15 -4.09 -22.36
N THR A 17 4.83 -4.00 -22.43
CA THR A 17 3.96 -5.17 -22.30
C THR A 17 3.29 -5.49 -23.62
N ARG A 18 3.30 -6.77 -24.02
CA ARG A 18 2.61 -7.24 -25.25
C ARG A 18 1.08 -7.30 -25.11
N ARG A 19 0.54 -7.22 -23.89
CA ARG A 19 -0.90 -7.31 -23.62
C ARG A 19 -1.59 -5.96 -23.77
N SER A 20 -2.78 -5.96 -24.36
CA SER A 20 -3.65 -4.79 -24.48
C SER A 20 -4.40 -4.51 -23.17
N GLY A 21 -3.73 -3.90 -22.19
CA GLY A 21 -4.41 -3.33 -21.03
C GLY A 21 -4.02 -3.96 -19.70
N PHE A 22 -3.84 -3.11 -18.70
CA PHE A 22 -3.93 -3.48 -17.28
C PHE A 22 -5.08 -2.71 -16.66
N GLN A 23 -6.00 -3.41 -16.02
CA GLN A 23 -7.12 -2.81 -15.30
C GLN A 23 -7.03 -3.20 -13.83
N ARG A 24 -6.88 -2.22 -12.94
CA ARG A 24 -6.84 -2.45 -11.49
C ARG A 24 -8.09 -3.19 -10.98
N ARG A 25 -9.27 -2.89 -11.57
CA ARG A 25 -10.55 -3.54 -11.23
C ARG A 25 -10.56 -5.04 -11.54
N LEU A 26 -9.84 -5.46 -12.57
CA LEU A 26 -9.79 -6.86 -12.98
C LEU A 26 -8.72 -7.62 -12.18
N GLN A 27 -7.52 -7.02 -12.06
CA GLN A 27 -6.43 -7.58 -11.30
C GLN A 27 -5.40 -6.50 -10.97
N GLU A 28 -5.11 -6.34 -9.68
CA GLU A 28 -4.21 -5.31 -9.15
C GLU A 28 -2.75 -5.76 -9.13
N VAL A 29 -2.49 -7.06 -8.93
CA VAL A 29 -1.14 -7.62 -8.80
C VAL A 29 -0.94 -8.74 -9.81
N TYR A 30 0.14 -8.65 -10.59
CA TYR A 30 0.59 -9.69 -11.52
C TYR A 30 1.97 -10.18 -11.09
N VAL A 31 2.13 -11.49 -10.99
CA VAL A 31 3.41 -12.13 -10.66
C VAL A 31 3.90 -12.85 -11.91
N LEU A 32 5.06 -12.46 -12.42
CA LEU A 32 5.65 -13.02 -13.63
C LEU A 32 6.99 -13.66 -13.29
N PRO A 33 7.24 -14.93 -13.67
CA PRO A 33 8.56 -15.50 -13.59
C PRO A 33 9.47 -14.86 -14.66
N VAL A 34 10.68 -14.50 -14.24
CA VAL A 34 11.75 -13.97 -15.08
C VAL A 34 12.87 -15.00 -15.03
N VAL A 35 13.21 -15.56 -16.18
CA VAL A 35 14.33 -16.49 -16.32
C VAL A 35 15.51 -15.73 -16.89
N VAL A 36 16.64 -15.80 -16.20
CA VAL A 36 17.93 -15.24 -16.63
C VAL A 36 18.85 -16.42 -16.92
N GLU A 37 19.35 -16.50 -18.14
CA GLU A 37 20.23 -17.58 -18.61
C GLU A 37 21.58 -16.98 -18.99
N ASP A 38 22.67 -17.60 -18.54
CA ASP A 38 24.02 -17.23 -18.98
C ASP A 38 24.37 -17.92 -20.31
N SER A 39 25.34 -17.38 -21.03
CA SER A 39 25.87 -17.99 -22.26
C SER A 39 27.06 -18.92 -21.99
N GLY A 40 27.21 -19.41 -20.75
CA GLY A 40 28.33 -20.24 -20.31
C GLY A 40 28.21 -21.71 -20.71
N TYR A 41 29.25 -22.50 -20.42
CA TYR A 41 29.21 -23.96 -20.54
C TYR A 41 29.80 -24.62 -19.28
N PRO A 42 29.01 -25.34 -18.46
CA PRO A 42 27.56 -25.55 -18.61
C PRO A 42 26.78 -24.25 -18.40
N ALA A 43 25.73 -24.05 -19.20
CA ALA A 43 24.86 -22.89 -19.07
C ALA A 43 24.11 -22.95 -17.73
N GLN A 44 24.00 -21.82 -17.04
CA GLN A 44 23.21 -21.69 -15.82
C GLN A 44 22.03 -20.77 -16.03
N SER A 45 20.88 -21.20 -15.50
CA SER A 45 19.66 -20.42 -15.49
C SER A 45 19.19 -20.13 -14.07
N SER A 46 18.85 -18.89 -13.78
CA SER A 46 18.19 -18.47 -12.54
C SER A 46 16.77 -18.03 -12.84
N THR A 47 15.81 -18.46 -12.02
CA THR A 47 14.43 -18.01 -12.11
C THR A 47 14.13 -17.06 -10.95
N SER A 48 13.75 -15.84 -11.27
CA SER A 48 13.34 -14.80 -10.32
C SER A 48 11.87 -14.45 -10.52
N THR A 49 11.21 -13.89 -9.52
CA THR A 49 9.81 -13.45 -9.63
C THR A 49 9.73 -11.93 -9.72
N PHE A 50 9.05 -11.42 -10.74
CA PHE A 50 8.79 -10.01 -10.92
C PHE A 50 7.32 -9.67 -10.65
N THR A 51 7.07 -8.74 -9.72
CA THR A 51 5.73 -8.36 -9.30
C THR A 51 5.34 -7.00 -9.89
N ILE A 52 4.26 -6.96 -10.65
CA ILE A 52 3.70 -5.73 -11.23
C ILE A 52 2.45 -5.35 -10.44
N ARG A 53 2.40 -4.11 -9.94
CA ARG A 53 1.19 -3.53 -9.33
C ARG A 53 0.58 -2.50 -10.27
N VAL A 54 -0.74 -2.57 -10.44
CA VAL A 54 -1.51 -1.64 -11.27
C VAL A 54 -2.12 -0.56 -10.38
N CYS A 55 -1.71 0.69 -10.59
CA CYS A 55 -2.19 1.83 -9.84
C CYS A 55 -3.20 2.67 -10.62
N SER A 56 -3.93 3.54 -9.92
CA SER A 56 -4.75 4.57 -10.56
C SER A 56 -3.90 5.84 -10.78
N CYS A 57 -3.86 6.38 -12.00
CA CYS A 57 -3.23 7.67 -12.29
C CYS A 57 -4.29 8.77 -12.40
N GLY A 58 -3.95 9.99 -11.99
CA GLY A 58 -4.75 11.20 -12.24
C GLY A 58 -4.56 11.74 -13.65
N ALA A 59 -5.32 12.79 -13.99
CA ALA A 59 -5.30 13.40 -15.32
C ALA A 59 -3.91 13.95 -15.75
N GLY A 60 -3.00 14.17 -14.81
CA GLY A 60 -1.62 14.60 -15.07
C GLY A 60 -0.57 13.49 -15.02
N GLY A 61 -0.97 12.21 -15.01
CA GLY A 61 -0.02 11.09 -14.86
C GLY A 61 0.56 10.92 -13.44
N SER A 62 0.09 11.71 -12.47
CA SER A 62 0.44 11.55 -11.06
C SER A 62 -0.22 10.31 -10.46
N LEU A 63 0.49 9.61 -9.58
CA LEU A 63 -0.08 8.50 -8.82
C LEU A 63 -1.19 9.01 -7.89
N LEU A 64 -2.41 8.48 -8.06
CA LEU A 64 -3.51 8.76 -7.12
C LEU A 64 -3.61 7.71 -6.02
N ALA A 65 -3.42 6.44 -6.35
CA ALA A 65 -3.51 5.35 -5.38
C ALA A 65 -2.73 4.11 -5.85
N CYS A 66 -1.74 3.70 -5.05
CA CYS A 66 -1.02 2.42 -5.16
C CYS A 66 -1.02 1.61 -3.86
N SER A 67 -1.32 2.24 -2.72
CA SER A 67 -1.59 1.54 -1.47
C SER A 67 -3.03 1.03 -1.50
N ALA A 68 -3.24 -0.13 -0.88
CA ALA A 68 -4.57 -0.50 -0.41
C ALA A 68 -5.14 0.71 0.31
N GLU A 69 -6.30 1.16 -0.15
CA GLU A 69 -7.29 1.87 0.63
C GLU A 69 -6.74 2.49 1.92
N ALA A 70 -6.21 3.71 1.83
CA ALA A 70 -6.43 4.64 2.93
C ALA A 70 -7.92 5.07 2.94
N VAL A 71 -8.85 4.14 2.67
CA VAL A 71 -10.28 4.37 2.88
C VAL A 71 -10.52 4.48 4.38
N PHE A 72 -9.73 3.78 5.19
CA PHE A 72 -9.51 4.14 6.56
C PHE A 72 -8.08 3.70 6.89
N LEU A 73 -7.17 4.63 7.22
CA LEU A 73 -6.56 4.36 8.51
C LEU A 73 -7.77 4.35 9.44
N PRO A 74 -8.23 3.22 10.01
CA PRO A 74 -8.74 3.39 11.35
C PRO A 74 -7.55 4.08 12.00
N ALA A 75 -7.68 5.37 12.35
CA ALA A 75 -6.77 5.92 13.33
C ALA A 75 -6.64 4.81 14.36
N GLY A 76 -5.42 4.26 14.54
CA GLY A 76 -5.15 2.92 15.08
C GLY A 76 -5.52 2.74 16.54
N LEU A 77 -6.57 3.40 16.98
CA LEU A 77 -7.32 3.15 18.19
C LEU A 77 -8.04 1.83 17.98
N SER A 78 -7.41 0.76 18.47
CA SER A 78 -8.12 -0.47 18.82
C SER A 78 -9.44 -0.12 19.53
N THR A 79 -10.47 -0.95 19.40
CA THR A 79 -11.73 -0.79 20.13
C THR A 79 -11.50 -0.55 21.62
N GLY A 80 -10.44 -1.13 22.19
CA GLY A 80 -10.00 -0.87 23.57
C GLY A 80 -9.53 0.56 23.82
N ALA A 81 -8.84 1.19 22.88
CA ALA A 81 -8.39 2.58 22.99
C ALA A 81 -9.59 3.56 22.91
N LEU A 82 -10.60 3.26 22.09
CA LEU A 82 -11.85 4.03 22.07
C LEU A 82 -12.60 3.94 23.40
N MET A 83 -12.69 2.73 23.97
CA MET A 83 -13.30 2.54 25.29
C MET A 83 -12.53 3.29 26.40
N ALA A 84 -11.20 3.27 26.37
CA ALA A 84 -10.38 4.01 27.33
C ALA A 84 -10.59 5.53 27.24
N VAL A 85 -10.64 6.09 26.02
CA VAL A 85 -10.88 7.53 25.81
C VAL A 85 -12.27 7.93 26.32
N LEU A 86 -13.31 7.15 26.01
CA LEU A 86 -14.68 7.42 26.48
C LEU A 86 -14.79 7.38 28.00
N LEU A 87 -14.14 6.39 28.65
CA LEU A 87 -14.09 6.31 30.11
C LEU A 87 -13.35 7.49 30.72
N CYS A 88 -12.22 7.92 30.16
CA CYS A 88 -11.49 9.11 30.62
C CYS A 88 -12.38 10.37 30.58
N VAL A 89 -13.09 10.60 29.47
CA VAL A 89 -13.99 11.77 29.33
C VAL A 89 -15.14 11.71 30.34
N ALA A 90 -15.76 10.54 30.52
CA ALA A 90 -16.84 10.38 31.50
C ALA A 90 -16.37 10.64 32.95
N LEU A 91 -15.16 10.20 33.30
CA LEU A 91 -14.56 10.43 34.63
C LEU A 91 -14.20 11.92 34.84
N LEU A 92 -13.66 12.58 33.82
CA LEU A 92 -13.34 14.02 33.86
C LEU A 92 -14.60 14.88 34.08
N ILE A 93 -15.73 14.53 33.45
CA ILE A 93 -16.99 15.27 33.58
C ILE A 93 -17.71 14.92 34.88
N GLY A 94 -17.76 13.64 35.25
CA GLY A 94 -18.57 13.16 36.38
C GLY A 94 -17.93 13.40 37.75
N ARG A 95 -16.60 13.23 37.87
CA ARG A 95 -15.84 13.41 39.12
C ARG A 95 -14.36 13.71 38.83
N PRO A 96 -13.97 14.97 38.55
CA PRO A 96 -12.57 15.31 38.26
C PRO A 96 -11.61 14.94 39.40
N ASN A 97 -12.10 14.97 40.64
CA ASN A 97 -11.32 14.54 41.82
C ASN A 97 -10.91 13.07 41.75
N LEU A 98 -11.76 12.18 41.24
CA LEU A 98 -11.45 10.74 41.12
C LEU A 98 -10.38 10.48 40.06
N PHE A 99 -10.40 11.24 38.96
CA PHE A 99 -9.38 11.14 37.91
C PHE A 99 -7.98 11.52 38.42
N ILE A 100 -7.89 12.55 39.27
CA ILE A 100 -6.62 12.94 39.92
C ILE A 100 -6.12 11.82 40.84
N TYR A 101 -7.01 11.14 41.59
CA TYR A 101 -6.63 9.99 42.42
C TYR A 101 -6.12 8.78 41.60
N VAL A 102 -6.69 8.52 40.42
CA VAL A 102 -6.24 7.43 39.53
C VAL A 102 -4.87 7.70 38.90
N ILE A 103 -4.55 8.96 38.56
CA ILE A 103 -3.21 9.32 38.03
C ILE A 103 -2.14 9.37 39.14
N LYS A 104 -2.55 9.56 40.39
CA LYS A 104 -1.65 9.66 41.55
C LYS A 104 -1.20 8.30 42.10
N MET A 105 -1.91 7.22 41.78
CA MET A 105 -1.49 5.81 42.01
C MET A 105 -0.51 5.37 40.92
#